data_AF-A9B2M6-F1
#
_entry.id   AF-A9B2M6-F1
#
_cell.length_a   1.000
_cell.length_b   1.000
_cell.length_c   1.000
_cell.angle_alpha   90.00
_cell.angle_beta   90.00
_cell.angle_gamma   90.00
#
_symmetry.space_group_name_H-M   'P 1'
#
loop_
_entity.id
_entity.type
_entity.pdbx_description
1 polymer ?
#
loop_
_entity_poly.entity_id
_entity_poly.type
_entity_poly.pdbx_seq_one_letter_code
_entity_poly.pdbx_strand_id
1 'polypeptide(L)'
;MKFKIRQHPRMKDICVGDEVVWNPQLLYANVEEIFPAAVCVKLAILQTEPIPKLELRSQLWRADDIENLSVCRCCGSRENLVTPCHTGVPFRLCQHCYTCHIEESLA
;
A
#
# COMPACT_ATOMS: atom_id res chain seq x y z
N MET A 1 -17.33 -28.12 12.57
CA MET A 1 -17.34 -27.07 11.52
C MET A 1 -15.89 -26.74 11.15
N LYS A 2 -15.48 -26.93 9.89
CA LYS A 2 -14.18 -26.44 9.42
C LYS A 2 -14.24 -24.92 9.35
N PHE A 3 -13.44 -24.21 10.14
CA PHE A 3 -13.20 -22.79 9.93
C PHE A 3 -12.54 -22.62 8.55
N LYS A 4 -13.32 -22.30 7.53
CA LYS A 4 -12.77 -21.82 6.26
C LYS A 4 -12.34 -20.38 6.51
N ILE A 5 -11.03 -20.18 6.70
CA ILE A 5 -10.46 -18.84 6.69
C ILE A 5 -10.79 -18.23 5.33
N ARG A 6 -11.70 -17.25 5.32
CA ARG A 6 -12.08 -16.55 4.10
C ARG A 6 -11.03 -15.50 3.82
N GLN A 7 -10.60 -15.42 2.57
CA GLN A 7 -9.70 -14.37 2.15
C GLN A 7 -10.41 -13.01 2.24
N HIS A 8 -9.75 -12.03 2.86
CA HIS A 8 -10.28 -10.67 2.93
C HIS A 8 -10.35 -10.07 1.51
N PRO A 9 -11.44 -9.37 1.13
CA PRO A 9 -11.63 -8.87 -0.23
C PRO A 9 -10.47 -8.03 -0.75
N ARG A 10 -9.76 -7.29 0.13
CA ARG A 10 -8.60 -6.46 -0.27
C ARG A 10 -7.37 -7.26 -0.64
N MET A 11 -7.22 -8.50 -0.13
CA MET A 11 -6.07 -9.34 -0.45
C MET A 11 -6.11 -9.85 -1.89
N LYS A 12 -7.29 -9.86 -2.54
CA LYS A 12 -7.43 -10.30 -3.93
C LYS A 12 -6.64 -9.40 -4.89
N ASP A 13 -6.47 -8.14 -4.52
CA ASP A 13 -5.85 -7.10 -5.33
C ASP A 13 -4.43 -6.78 -4.84
N ILE A 14 -3.87 -7.55 -3.91
CA ILE A 14 -2.49 -7.36 -3.41
C ILE A 14 -1.64 -8.53 -3.89
N CYS A 15 -0.47 -8.21 -4.43
CA CYS A 15 0.54 -9.14 -4.91
C CYS A 15 1.84 -9.01 -4.12
N VAL A 16 2.66 -10.07 -4.10
CA VAL A 16 4.02 -9.97 -3.60
C VAL A 16 4.79 -8.96 -4.46
N GLY A 17 5.53 -8.07 -3.82
CA GLY A 17 6.19 -6.93 -4.43
C GLY A 17 5.34 -5.67 -4.51
N ASP A 18 4.04 -5.72 -4.17
CA ASP A 18 3.23 -4.51 -4.13
C ASP A 18 3.67 -3.58 -2.99
N GLU A 19 3.56 -2.28 -3.24
CA GLU A 19 3.73 -1.26 -2.23
C GLU A 19 2.41 -1.11 -1.44
N VAL A 20 2.49 -1.13 -0.12
CA VAL A 20 1.33 -0.97 0.77
C VAL A 20 1.63 0.07 1.83
N VAL A 21 0.59 0.73 2.32
CA VAL A 21 0.65 1.63 3.47
C VAL A 21 -0.22 1.12 4.61
N TRP A 22 0.28 1.22 5.84
CA TRP A 22 -0.52 0.97 7.03
C TRP A 22 -1.31 2.23 7.42
N ASN A 23 -2.64 2.15 7.37
CA ASN A 23 -3.58 3.26 7.37
C ASN A 23 -3.61 4.11 8.66
N PRO A 24 -3.40 3.60 9.90
CA PRO A 24 -3.35 4.49 11.06
C PRO A 24 -2.03 5.26 11.20
N GLN A 25 -0.94 4.75 10.66
CA GLN A 25 0.42 5.24 10.96
C GLN A 25 1.19 5.72 9.73
N LEU A 26 0.59 5.62 8.54
CA LEU A 26 1.19 5.98 7.26
C LEU A 26 2.58 5.36 7.07
N LEU A 27 2.75 4.11 7.51
CA LEU A 27 4.00 3.37 7.30
C LEU A 27 3.96 2.68 5.94
N TYR A 28 5.00 2.89 5.14
CA TYR A 28 5.11 2.34 3.78
C TYR A 28 6.01 1.10 3.77
N ALA A 29 5.61 0.07 3.04
CA ALA A 29 6.36 -1.16 2.93
C ALA A 29 6.09 -1.89 1.62
N ASN A 30 6.96 -2.84 1.28
CA ASN A 30 6.74 -3.77 0.18
C ASN A 30 6.22 -5.10 0.72
N VAL A 31 5.25 -5.69 0.04
CA VAL A 31 4.67 -6.99 0.39
C VAL A 31 5.68 -8.10 0.06
N GLU A 32 6.03 -8.91 1.05
CA GLU A 32 6.88 -10.10 0.89
C GLU A 32 6.05 -11.37 0.77
N GLU A 33 4.92 -11.46 1.48
CA GLU A 33 4.04 -12.63 1.47
C GLU A 33 2.57 -12.24 1.77
N ILE A 34 1.62 -13.00 1.22
CA ILE A 34 0.19 -12.74 1.37
C ILE A 34 -0.48 -13.89 2.10
N PHE A 35 -1.28 -13.54 3.10
CA PHE A 35 -2.07 -14.47 3.89
C PHE A 35 -3.56 -14.17 3.69
N PRO A 36 -4.45 -15.11 4.05
CA PRO A 36 -5.89 -14.89 3.88
C PRO A 36 -6.45 -13.62 4.54
N ALA A 37 -5.89 -13.16 5.65
CA ALA A 37 -6.38 -11.99 6.40
C ALA A 37 -5.31 -10.91 6.68
N ALA A 38 -4.12 -11.06 6.09
CA ALA A 38 -2.96 -10.23 6.40
C ALA A 38 -1.93 -10.30 5.28
N VAL A 39 -0.96 -9.39 5.31
CA VAL A 39 0.24 -9.44 4.48
C VAL A 39 1.48 -9.37 5.37
N CYS A 40 2.52 -10.13 5.02
CA CYS A 40 3.85 -9.88 5.55
C CYS A 40 4.51 -8.84 4.65
N VAL A 41 5.06 -7.80 5.26
CA VAL A 41 5.73 -6.71 4.58
C VAL A 41 7.16 -6.54 5.09
N LYS A 42 8.01 -5.94 4.28
CA LYS A 42 9.38 -5.56 4.68
C LYS A 42 9.48 -4.05 4.87
N LEU A 43 9.84 -3.66 6.09
CA LEU A 43 10.04 -2.28 6.49
C LEU A 43 11.52 -1.97 6.60
N ALA A 44 11.92 -0.80 6.09
CA ALA A 44 13.22 -0.23 6.33
C ALA A 44 13.14 0.78 7.48
N ILE A 45 13.75 0.45 8.61
CA ILE A 45 13.75 1.28 9.82
C ILE A 45 15.14 1.91 9.94
N LEU A 46 15.20 3.23 9.87
CA LEU A 46 16.42 3.97 10.12
C LEU A 46 16.50 4.33 11.61
N GLN A 47 17.43 3.72 12.33
CA GLN A 47 17.82 4.12 13.68
C GLN A 47 18.92 5.17 13.54
N THR A 48 18.74 6.35 14.14
CA THR A 48 19.65 7.49 13.95
C THR A 48 20.74 7.62 15.01
N GLU A 49 20.61 6.96 16.16
CA GLU A 49 21.55 7.12 17.29
C GLU A 49 21.87 5.79 18.00
N PRO A 50 23.08 5.64 18.57
CA PRO A 50 24.24 6.53 18.50
C PRO A 50 25.03 6.44 17.17
N ILE A 51 24.76 5.40 16.36
CA ILE A 51 25.32 5.22 15.01
C ILE A 51 24.15 4.92 14.07
N PRO A 52 24.01 5.64 12.95
CA PRO A 52 22.95 5.35 11.98
C PRO A 52 22.99 3.92 11.51
N LYS A 53 21.89 3.19 11.69
CA LYS A 53 21.73 1.81 11.23
C LYS A 53 20.41 1.66 10.50
N LEU A 54 20.49 1.17 9.26
CA LEU A 54 19.32 0.72 8.54
C LEU A 54 19.04 -0.74 8.92
N GLU A 55 17.87 -0.99 9.48
CA GLU A 55 17.40 -2.32 9.83
C GLU A 55 16.20 -2.70 8.97
N LEU A 56 16.26 -3.85 8.31
CA LEU A 56 15.12 -4.41 7.59
C LEU A 56 14.36 -5.36 8.52
N ARG A 57 13.09 -5.05 8.78
CA ARG A 57 12.22 -5.89 9.61
C ARG A 57 11.00 -6.35 8.83
N SER A 58 10.71 -7.64 8.92
CA SER A 58 9.45 -8.21 8.46
C SER A 58 8.35 -7.96 9.50
N GLN A 59 7.18 -7.52 9.06
CA GLN A 59 6.01 -7.31 9.92
C GLN A 59 4.74 -7.87 9.26
N LEU A 60 3.85 -8.42 10.07
CA LEU A 60 2.54 -8.89 9.61
C LEU A 60 1.51 -7.78 9.84
N TRP A 61 0.87 -7.31 8.77
CA TRP A 61 -0.16 -6.29 8.80
C TRP A 61 -1.51 -6.87 8.41
N ARG A 62 -2.58 -6.49 9.13
CA ARG A 62 -3.93 -6.97 8.87
C ARG A 62 -4.49 -6.32 7.61
N ALA A 63 -5.28 -7.08 6.86
CA ALA A 63 -5.93 -6.60 5.64
C ALA A 63 -6.84 -5.37 5.86
N ASP A 64 -7.46 -5.28 7.04
CA ASP A 64 -8.32 -4.16 7.41
C ASP A 64 -7.54 -2.85 7.51
N ASP A 65 -6.28 -2.93 7.92
CA ASP A 65 -5.49 -1.75 8.24
C ASP A 65 -4.59 -1.29 7.09
N ILE A 66 -4.51 -2.00 5.96
CA ILE A 66 -3.55 -1.68 4.90
C ILE A 66 -4.19 -1.20 3.60
N GLU A 67 -3.63 -0.19 2.95
CA GLU A 67 -4.01 0.23 1.58
C GLU A 67 -2.97 -0.23 0.55
N ASN A 68 -3.44 -0.76 -0.58
CA ASN A 68 -2.56 -1.11 -1.71
C ASN A 68 -2.28 0.13 -2.55
N LEU A 69 -1.00 0.46 -2.68
CA LEU A 69 -0.53 1.59 -3.47
C LEU A 69 -0.21 1.19 -4.90
N SER A 70 -0.07 -0.10 -5.22
CA SER A 70 0.10 -0.60 -6.60
C SER A 70 -1.18 -0.58 -7.43
N VAL A 71 -2.25 0.04 -6.95
CA VAL A 71 -3.53 0.18 -7.68
C VAL A 71 -3.99 1.63 -7.64
N CYS A 72 -4.73 2.03 -8.67
CA CYS A 72 -5.38 3.33 -8.71
C CYS A 72 -6.39 3.42 -7.57
N ARG A 73 -6.25 4.45 -6.72
CA ARG A 73 -7.14 4.71 -5.58
C ARG A 73 -8.62 4.81 -5.99
N CYS A 74 -8.91 5.27 -7.20
CA CYS A 74 -10.28 5.56 -7.63
C CYS A 74 -10.96 4.40 -8.36
N CYS A 75 -10.24 3.73 -9.25
CA CYS A 75 -10.82 2.68 -10.11
C CYS A 75 -10.21 1.29 -9.92
N GLY A 76 -9.16 1.14 -9.09
CA GLY A 76 -8.47 -0.13 -8.87
C GLY A 76 -7.60 -0.61 -10.03
N SER A 77 -7.53 0.14 -11.15
CA SER A 77 -6.65 -0.19 -12.28
C SER A 77 -5.19 -0.25 -11.85
N ARG A 78 -4.41 -1.14 -12.45
CA ARG A 78 -2.95 -1.25 -12.27
C ARG A 78 -2.16 -0.59 -13.41
N GLU A 79 -2.86 -0.10 -14.43
CA GLU A 79 -2.24 0.41 -15.64
C GLU A 79 -2.00 1.91 -15.57
N ASN A 80 -0.85 2.35 -16.11
CA ASN A 80 -0.48 3.76 -16.24
C ASN A 80 -0.64 4.54 -14.93
N LEU A 81 -0.16 3.95 -13.83
CA LEU A 81 -0.19 4.56 -12.51
C LEU A 81 0.79 5.72 -12.43
N VAL A 82 0.29 6.85 -11.94
CA VAL A 82 1.03 8.05 -11.65
C VAL A 82 0.88 8.41 -10.18
N THR A 83 1.82 9.18 -9.68
CA THR A 83 1.79 9.72 -8.31
C THR A 83 1.54 11.20 -8.43
N PRO A 84 0.39 11.71 -7.94
CA PRO A 84 0.17 13.14 -7.87
C PRO A 84 1.31 13.79 -7.08
N CYS A 85 1.99 14.76 -7.70
CA CYS A 85 3.03 15.52 -7.01
C CYS A 85 2.40 16.31 -5.84
N HIS A 86 3.16 16.53 -4.77
CA HIS A 86 2.87 17.49 -3.68
C HIS A 86 1.94 17.08 -2.53
N THR A 87 1.39 15.86 -2.50
CA THR A 87 0.54 15.44 -1.37
C THR A 87 1.33 14.94 -0.16
N GLY A 88 2.59 14.52 -0.35
CA GLY A 88 3.38 13.83 0.67
C GLY A 88 2.84 12.45 1.06
N VAL A 89 1.68 12.07 0.51
CA VAL A 89 1.00 10.79 0.71
C VAL A 89 1.13 10.01 -0.60
N PRO A 90 1.81 8.85 -0.62
CA PRO A 90 1.97 8.04 -1.81
C PRO A 90 0.68 7.24 -1.99
N PHE A 91 -0.30 7.86 -2.62
CA PHE A 91 -1.39 7.14 -3.26
C PHE A 91 -1.20 7.25 -4.77
N ARG A 92 -1.52 6.18 -5.51
CA ARG A 92 -1.42 6.17 -6.97
C ARG A 92 -2.78 6.40 -7.60
N LEU A 93 -2.78 7.08 -8.74
CA LEU A 93 -3.94 7.23 -9.62
C LEU A 93 -3.54 6.72 -11.01
N CYS A 94 -4.44 6.07 -11.75
CA CYS A 94 -4.19 5.86 -13.17
C CYS A 94 -4.29 7.19 -13.92
N GLN A 95 -3.63 7.30 -15.07
CA GLN A 95 -3.63 8.52 -15.88
C GLN A 95 -5.04 9.08 -16.15
N HIS A 96 -6.02 8.21 -16.42
CA HIS A 96 -7.40 8.62 -16.63
C HIS A 96 -8.01 9.28 -15.39
N CYS A 97 -7.95 8.62 -14.22
CA CYS A 97 -8.47 9.19 -12.98
C CYS A 97 -7.70 10.43 -12.53
N TYR A 98 -6.40 10.51 -12.83
CA TYR A 98 -5.59 11.68 -12.55
C TYR A 98 -6.07 12.91 -13.33
N THR A 99 -6.32 12.77 -14.64
CA THR A 99 -6.85 13.86 -15.47
C THR A 99 -8.21 14.34 -14.96
N CYS A 100 -9.15 13.42 -14.66
CA CYS A 100 -10.45 13.78 -14.09
C CYS A 100 -10.32 14.55 -12.77
N HIS A 101 -9.42 14.12 -11.87
CA HIS A 101 -9.21 14.79 -10.58
C HIS A 101 -8.58 16.18 -10.70
N ILE A 102 -7.70 16.40 -11.69
CA ILE A 102 -7.12 17.73 -11.94
C ILE A 102 -8.19 18.69 -12.46
N GLU A 103 -9.03 18.24 -13.39
CA GLU A 103 -10.09 19.08 -13.96
C GLU A 103 -11.08 19.54 -12.89
N GLU A 104 -11.43 18.68 -11.93
CA GLU A 104 -12.24 19.04 -10.76
C GLU A 104 -11.55 20.02 -9.80
N SER A 105 -10.22 20.06 -9.76
CA SER A 105 -9.46 20.92 -8.84
C SER A 105 -9.18 22.32 -9.42
N LEU A 106 -9.38 22.51 -10.72
CA LEU A 106 -9.20 23.77 -11.45
C LEU A 106 -10.52 24.45 -11.85
N ALA A 107 -11.65 23.78 -11.62
CA ALA A 107 -13.01 24.30 -11.79
C ALA A 107 -13.54 24.94 -10.51
#